data_AF-A0A1G5DY99-F1
#
_entry.id   AF-A0A1G5DY99-F1
#
_cell.length_a   1.000
_cell.length_b   1.000
_cell.length_c   1.000
_cell.angle_alpha   90.00
_cell.angle_beta   90.00
_cell.angle_gamma   90.00
#
_symmetry.space_group_name_H-M   'P 1'
#
loop_
_entity.id
_entity.type
_entity.pdbx_description
1 polymer ?
#
loop_
_entity_poly.entity_id
_entity_poly.type
_entity_poly.pdbx_seq_one_letter_code
_entity_poly.pdbx_strand_id
1 'polypeptide(L)'
;MNLVALKKDTPADLKDFVYSWSRFYSYANEAVYSKAIVKESYKIQDIQNLYKWKNGMELSILKQKSLDHKIIAKLTLINNYKKSDNLNLEAFKRDFQNVSSVWKIFLLHIIKPKEYPIYDQHIHRAYLFIHDQDWNNIDNTISDKAKQQFYFENYLPFIKSQNINSIKQLDEAFFAFGQFLKTRNYQSIFK
;
A
#
# COMPACT_ATOMS: atom_id res chain seq x y z
N MET A 1 -3.35 -40.43 -5.01
CA MET A 1 -4.20 -39.25 -4.76
C MET A 1 -4.17 -38.44 -6.06
N ASN A 2 -5.25 -38.48 -6.85
CA ASN A 2 -5.32 -37.72 -8.10
C ASN A 2 -5.52 -36.25 -7.74
N LEU A 3 -4.43 -35.48 -7.77
CA LEU A 3 -4.49 -34.04 -7.63
C LEU A 3 -5.15 -33.48 -8.90
N VAL A 4 -6.26 -32.77 -8.73
CA VAL A 4 -6.90 -32.03 -9.81
C VAL A 4 -5.94 -30.92 -10.22
N ALA A 5 -5.33 -31.06 -11.40
CA ALA A 5 -4.57 -29.98 -12.01
C ALA A 5 -5.56 -28.94 -12.54
N LEU A 6 -5.62 -27.78 -11.88
CA LEU A 6 -6.36 -26.63 -12.40
C LEU A 6 -5.62 -26.12 -13.64
N LYS A 7 -6.21 -26.33 -14.82
CA LYS A 7 -5.70 -25.73 -16.06
C LYS A 7 -5.99 -24.23 -16.05
N LYS A 8 -4.93 -23.44 -16.27
CA LYS A 8 -4.99 -21.98 -16.36
C LYS A 8 -5.45 -21.58 -17.78
N ASP A 9 -6.71 -21.86 -18.11
CA ASP A 9 -7.24 -21.67 -19.48
C ASP A 9 -7.93 -20.31 -19.69
N THR A 10 -7.72 -19.33 -18.81
CA THR A 10 -8.16 -17.94 -19.05
C THR A 10 -7.08 -16.94 -18.66
N PRO A 11 -6.86 -15.87 -19.45
CA PRO A 11 -6.17 -14.69 -18.95
C PRO A 11 -7.01 -14.18 -17.77
N ALA A 12 -6.47 -14.30 -16.55
CA ALA A 12 -7.14 -13.77 -15.39
C ALA A 12 -7.18 -12.24 -15.56
N ASP A 13 -8.37 -11.69 -15.77
CA ASP A 13 -8.58 -10.24 -15.72
C ASP A 13 -8.12 -9.77 -14.34
N LEU A 14 -7.38 -8.65 -14.29
CA LEU A 14 -6.98 -8.04 -13.03
C LEU A 14 -8.19 -7.78 -12.13
N LYS A 15 -9.36 -7.50 -12.71
CA LYS A 15 -10.60 -7.36 -11.94
C LYS A 15 -10.99 -8.63 -11.20
N ASP A 16 -10.91 -9.78 -11.85
CA ASP A 16 -11.20 -11.08 -11.24
C ASP A 16 -10.15 -11.44 -10.17
N PHE A 17 -8.88 -11.11 -10.44
CA PHE A 17 -7.81 -11.22 -9.46
C PHE A 17 -8.11 -10.39 -8.21
N VAL A 18 -8.45 -9.10 -8.40
CA VAL A 18 -8.75 -8.17 -7.30
C VAL A 18 -9.97 -8.65 -6.52
N TYR A 19 -11.05 -9.02 -7.21
CA TYR A 19 -12.27 -9.53 -6.58
C TYR A 19 -12.00 -10.79 -5.75
N SER A 20 -11.20 -11.72 -6.27
CA SER A 20 -10.91 -12.98 -5.60
C SER A 20 -10.02 -12.79 -4.39
N TRP A 21 -8.91 -12.06 -4.55
CA TRP A 21 -7.90 -11.93 -3.49
C TRP A 21 -8.31 -10.97 -2.37
N SER A 22 -9.12 -9.95 -2.66
CA SER A 22 -9.58 -9.03 -1.61
C SER A 22 -10.42 -9.74 -0.55
N ARG A 23 -11.06 -10.86 -0.88
CA ARG A 23 -11.85 -11.68 0.07
C ARG A 23 -11.01 -12.40 1.12
N PHE A 24 -9.72 -12.60 0.84
CA PHE A 24 -8.77 -13.19 1.79
C PHE A 24 -8.08 -12.13 2.64
N TYR A 25 -8.38 -10.85 2.42
CA TYR A 25 -7.85 -9.78 3.24
C TYR A 25 -8.35 -9.90 4.67
N SER A 26 -7.40 -10.00 5.59
CA SER A 26 -7.66 -9.97 7.02
C SER A 26 -6.56 -9.15 7.68
N TYR A 27 -6.96 -8.01 8.24
CA TYR A 27 -6.04 -7.10 8.91
C TYR A 27 -6.70 -6.51 10.15
N ALA A 28 -5.92 -6.44 11.23
CA ALA A 28 -6.46 -6.03 12.52
C ALA A 28 -6.90 -4.56 12.50
N ASN A 29 -7.97 -4.26 13.24
CA ASN A 29 -8.44 -2.90 13.49
C ASN A 29 -8.83 -2.10 12.23
N GLU A 30 -9.36 -2.76 11.19
CA GLU A 30 -9.79 -2.08 9.95
C GLU A 30 -10.79 -0.95 10.18
N ALA A 31 -11.66 -1.10 11.19
CA ALA A 31 -12.61 -0.05 11.58
C ALA A 31 -11.91 1.28 11.94
N VAL A 32 -10.68 1.23 12.47
CA VAL A 32 -9.88 2.42 12.81
C VAL A 32 -9.47 3.16 11.54
N TYR A 33 -8.99 2.43 10.54
CA TYR A 33 -8.65 3.01 9.23
C TYR A 33 -9.89 3.58 8.54
N SER A 34 -10.95 2.79 8.39
CA SER A 34 -12.17 3.19 7.67
C SER A 34 -12.83 4.43 8.28
N LYS A 35 -12.83 4.56 9.62
CA LYS A 35 -13.37 5.74 10.31
C LYS A 35 -12.51 6.99 10.11
N ALA A 36 -11.20 6.84 10.01
CA ALA A 36 -10.29 7.98 9.87
C ALA A 36 -10.17 8.44 8.42
N ILE A 37 -10.01 7.51 7.46
CA ILE A 37 -9.64 7.81 6.08
C ILE A 37 -10.63 8.75 5.36
N VAL A 38 -11.92 8.64 5.70
CA VAL A 38 -13.02 9.42 5.11
C VAL A 38 -13.13 10.86 5.62
N LYS A 39 -12.42 11.22 6.69
CA LYS A 39 -12.50 12.56 7.28
C LYS A 39 -11.90 13.59 6.35
N GLU A 40 -12.52 14.76 6.21
CA GLU A 40 -12.00 15.86 5.38
C GLU A 40 -10.75 16.53 5.96
N SER A 41 -10.62 16.53 7.29
CA SER A 41 -9.45 17.02 8.00
C SER A 41 -9.08 16.11 9.15
N TYR A 42 -7.79 16.00 9.42
CA TYR A 42 -7.23 15.17 10.46
C TYR A 42 -6.94 15.97 11.72
N LYS A 43 -7.26 15.35 12.86
CA LYS A 43 -6.67 15.67 14.16
C LYS A 43 -5.44 14.81 14.39
N ILE A 44 -4.63 15.18 15.39
CA ILE A 44 -3.43 14.41 15.77
C ILE A 44 -3.78 12.93 16.00
N GLN A 45 -4.87 12.66 16.72
CA GLN A 45 -5.31 11.28 17.00
C GLN A 45 -5.67 10.50 15.73
N ASP A 46 -6.15 11.16 14.67
CA ASP A 46 -6.48 10.50 13.42
C ASP A 46 -5.23 9.99 12.71
N ILE A 47 -4.20 10.84 12.62
CA ILE A 47 -2.89 10.46 12.09
C ILE A 47 -2.27 9.36 12.95
N GLN A 48 -2.32 9.49 14.28
CA GLN A 48 -1.80 8.48 15.20
C GLN A 48 -2.45 7.11 14.95
N ASN A 49 -3.77 7.09 14.83
CA ASN A 49 -4.55 5.88 14.60
C ASN A 49 -4.23 5.24 13.24
N LEU A 50 -4.13 6.04 12.17
CA LEU A 50 -3.78 5.57 10.83
C LEU A 50 -2.38 4.95 10.79
N TYR A 51 -1.40 5.55 11.46
CA TYR A 51 -0.03 5.03 11.48
C TYR A 51 0.11 3.77 12.36
N LYS A 52 -0.62 3.69 13.48
CA LYS A 52 -0.72 2.46 14.28
C LYS A 52 -1.36 1.33 13.47
N TRP A 53 -2.46 1.62 12.77
CA TRP A 53 -3.10 0.66 11.86
C TRP A 53 -2.11 0.16 10.82
N LYS A 54 -1.44 1.04 10.06
CA LYS A 54 -0.49 0.62 9.00
C LYS A 54 0.69 -0.20 9.54
N ASN A 55 1.11 0.06 10.77
CA ASN A 55 2.17 -0.69 11.42
C ASN A 55 1.73 -2.09 11.87
N GLY A 56 0.43 -2.31 12.06
CA GLY A 56 -0.17 -3.56 12.53
C GLY A 56 -0.07 -3.79 14.05
N MET A 57 0.59 -2.87 14.77
CA MET A 57 0.83 -2.92 16.21
C MET A 57 1.20 -1.53 16.71
N GLU A 58 1.35 -1.38 18.03
CA GLU A 58 1.86 -0.14 18.63
C GLU A 58 3.20 0.30 18.02
N LEU A 59 3.37 1.61 17.87
CA LEU A 59 4.60 2.17 17.32
C LEU A 59 5.71 2.06 18.37
N SER A 60 6.90 1.63 17.94
CA SER A 60 8.09 1.73 18.79
C SER A 60 8.40 3.19 19.10
N ILE A 61 9.15 3.45 20.18
CA ILE A 61 9.53 4.82 20.60
C ILE A 61 10.16 5.61 19.44
N LEU A 62 11.04 4.97 18.65
CA LEU A 62 11.68 5.60 17.49
C LEU A 62 10.68 5.92 16.37
N LYS A 63 9.74 5.01 16.09
CA LYS A 63 8.68 5.24 15.11
C LYS A 63 7.74 6.36 15.56
N GLN A 64 7.40 6.40 16.84
CA GLN A 64 6.59 7.47 17.43
C GLN A 64 7.29 8.83 17.31
N LYS A 65 8.55 8.93 17.73
CA LYS A 65 9.34 10.17 17.57
C LYS A 65 9.42 10.61 16.10
N SER A 66 9.54 9.67 15.17
CA SER A 66 9.54 9.99 13.73
C SER A 66 8.17 10.50 13.26
N LEU A 67 7.08 9.89 13.75
CA LEU A 67 5.72 10.34 13.46
C LEU A 67 5.50 11.78 13.97
N ASP A 68 5.86 12.03 15.22
CA ASP A 68 5.68 13.31 15.89
C ASP A 68 6.38 14.44 15.14
N HIS A 69 7.69 14.30 14.89
CA HIS A 69 8.51 15.36 14.31
C HIS A 69 8.35 15.52 12.80
N LYS A 70 8.09 14.44 12.06
CA LYS A 70 8.08 14.50 10.59
C LYS A 70 6.69 14.68 9.98
N ILE A 71 5.65 14.24 10.70
CA ILE A 71 4.27 14.20 10.18
C ILE A 71 3.34 15.06 11.04
N ILE A 72 3.22 14.79 12.35
CA ILE A 72 2.28 15.50 13.23
C ILE A 72 2.63 16.99 13.34
N ALA A 73 3.92 17.32 13.42
CA ALA A 73 4.40 18.71 13.38
C ALA A 73 3.98 19.47 12.11
N LYS A 74 3.57 18.76 11.04
CA LYS A 74 3.11 19.30 9.75
C LYS A 74 1.61 19.10 9.52
N LEU A 75 0.82 18.85 10.57
CA LEU A 75 -0.61 18.53 10.45
C LEU A 75 -1.40 19.59 9.65
N THR A 76 -1.14 20.88 9.86
CA THR A 76 -1.78 21.96 9.10
C THR A 76 -1.53 21.83 7.60
N LEU A 77 -0.27 21.56 7.21
CA LEU A 77 0.11 21.35 5.82
C LEU A 77 -0.55 20.10 5.23
N ILE A 78 -0.62 19.00 5.99
CA ILE A 78 -1.30 17.76 5.58
C ILE A 78 -2.79 18.04 5.29
N ASN A 79 -3.45 18.79 6.17
CA ASN A 79 -4.85 19.16 6.00
C ASN A 79 -5.07 20.10 4.80
N ASN A 80 -4.10 20.98 4.50
CA ASN A 80 -4.15 21.80 3.29
C ASN A 80 -4.06 20.94 2.03
N TYR A 81 -3.13 19.98 1.98
CA TYR A 81 -3.04 19.03 0.87
C TYR A 81 -4.31 18.19 0.70
N LYS A 82 -4.95 17.79 1.82
CA LYS A 82 -6.15 16.96 1.78
C LYS A 82 -7.34 17.71 1.17
N LYS A 83 -7.49 18.98 1.53
CA LYS A 83 -8.55 19.88 1.05
C LYS A 83 -8.34 20.38 -0.37
N SER A 84 -7.10 20.49 -0.84
CA SER A 84 -6.80 20.94 -2.21
C SER A 84 -7.34 19.94 -3.24
N ASP A 85 -8.02 20.39 -4.29
CA ASP A 85 -8.52 19.47 -5.34
C ASP A 85 -7.37 18.71 -6.01
N ASN A 86 -6.29 19.42 -6.33
CA ASN A 86 -5.10 18.85 -6.95
C ASN A 86 -3.91 18.91 -5.99
N LEU A 87 -3.23 17.78 -5.80
CA LEU A 87 -2.02 17.72 -4.99
C LEU A 87 -0.79 18.03 -5.86
N ASN A 88 -0.04 19.06 -5.50
CA ASN A 88 1.27 19.32 -6.11
C ASN A 88 2.28 18.28 -5.60
N LEU A 89 2.53 17.26 -6.42
CA LEU A 89 3.34 16.10 -6.04
C LEU A 89 4.80 16.48 -5.73
N GLU A 90 5.38 17.42 -6.47
CA GLU A 90 6.76 17.85 -6.25
C GLU A 90 6.90 18.64 -4.95
N ALA A 91 5.92 19.49 -4.63
CA ALA A 91 5.86 20.16 -3.34
C ALA A 91 5.72 19.15 -2.20
N PHE A 92 4.82 18.17 -2.33
CA PHE A 92 4.66 17.10 -1.35
C PHE A 92 5.96 16.31 -1.11
N LYS A 93 6.63 15.89 -2.20
CA LYS A 93 7.90 15.15 -2.12
C LYS A 93 8.98 15.94 -1.37
N ARG A 94 9.08 17.24 -1.64
CA ARG A 94 10.02 18.15 -0.96
C ARG A 94 9.66 18.32 0.52
N ASP A 95 8.39 18.58 0.82
CA ASP A 95 7.93 18.84 2.19
C ASP A 95 8.10 17.61 3.09
N PHE A 96 8.01 16.40 2.53
CA PHE A 96 8.17 15.14 3.26
C PHE A 96 9.43 14.36 2.87
N GLN A 97 10.48 15.03 2.35
CA GLN A 97 11.70 14.37 1.86
C GLN A 97 12.37 13.44 2.88
N ASN A 98 12.31 13.80 4.18
CA ASN A 98 12.93 13.06 5.29
C ASN A 98 12.09 11.89 5.83
N VAL A 99 10.94 11.62 5.23
CA VAL A 99 10.08 10.47 5.54
C VAL A 99 10.47 9.30 4.64
N SER A 100 10.63 8.10 5.20
CA SER A 100 10.97 6.93 4.40
C SER A 100 9.86 6.59 3.41
N SER A 101 10.20 5.91 2.33
CA SER A 101 9.34 5.83 1.14
C SER A 101 7.99 5.21 1.41
N VAL A 102 7.96 4.10 2.14
CA VAL A 102 6.72 3.39 2.48
C VAL A 102 5.79 4.30 3.31
N TRP A 103 6.33 5.00 4.31
CA TRP A 103 5.54 5.92 5.14
C TRP A 103 5.14 7.20 4.40
N LYS A 104 5.97 7.67 3.46
CA LYS A 104 5.69 8.83 2.61
C LYS A 104 4.56 8.52 1.63
N ILE A 105 4.60 7.35 0.99
CA ILE A 105 3.54 6.89 0.10
C ILE A 105 2.26 6.62 0.89
N PHE A 106 2.35 6.05 2.09
CA PHE A 106 1.18 5.91 2.95
C PHE A 106 0.58 7.26 3.34
N LEU A 107 1.40 8.28 3.62
CA LEU A 107 0.90 9.65 3.84
C LEU A 107 0.16 10.19 2.60
N LEU A 108 0.71 9.96 1.41
CA LEU A 108 0.08 10.38 0.16
C LEU A 108 -1.28 9.70 -0.04
N HIS A 109 -1.35 8.39 0.24
CA HIS A 109 -2.60 7.63 0.24
C HIS A 109 -3.62 8.20 1.22
N ILE A 110 -3.27 8.48 2.49
CA ILE A 110 -4.28 8.99 3.43
C ILE A 110 -4.77 10.40 3.05
N ILE A 111 -3.94 11.21 2.40
CA ILE A 111 -4.35 12.52 1.90
C ILE A 111 -5.33 12.35 0.73
N LYS A 112 -4.98 11.54 -0.27
CA LYS A 112 -5.74 11.31 -1.52
C LYS A 112 -5.99 9.81 -1.77
N PRO A 113 -6.88 9.16 -0.99
CA PRO A 113 -7.01 7.69 -0.98
C PRO A 113 -7.62 7.09 -2.25
N LYS A 114 -8.30 7.92 -3.06
CA LYS A 114 -8.87 7.52 -4.35
C LYS A 114 -7.88 7.60 -5.51
N GLU A 115 -6.73 8.25 -5.31
CA GLU A 115 -5.75 8.50 -6.37
C GLU A 115 -4.47 7.71 -6.18
N TYR A 116 -4.05 7.49 -4.92
CA TYR A 116 -2.77 6.89 -4.60
C TYR A 116 -2.99 5.58 -3.83
N PRO A 117 -2.74 4.41 -4.43
CA PRO A 117 -2.80 3.11 -3.74
C PRO A 117 -1.72 2.99 -2.66
N ILE A 118 -1.99 2.15 -1.67
CA ILE A 118 -1.02 1.80 -0.63
C ILE A 118 0.16 1.05 -1.27
N TYR A 119 1.34 1.20 -0.67
CA TYR A 119 2.54 0.49 -1.09
C TYR A 119 3.32 -0.03 0.10
N ASP A 120 3.70 -1.31 0.03
CA ASP A 120 4.70 -1.93 0.88
C ASP A 120 5.29 -3.17 0.17
N GLN A 121 6.09 -3.96 0.90
CA GLN A 121 6.74 -5.15 0.36
C GLN A 121 5.77 -6.20 -0.20
N HIS A 122 4.54 -6.32 0.34
CA HIS A 122 3.56 -7.30 -0.13
C HIS A 122 2.95 -6.85 -1.44
N ILE A 123 2.62 -5.55 -1.54
CA ILE A 123 2.17 -4.93 -2.79
C ILE A 123 3.24 -5.07 -3.87
N HIS A 124 4.51 -4.78 -3.53
CA HIS A 124 5.62 -4.92 -4.46
C HIS A 124 5.77 -6.37 -4.95
N ARG A 125 5.73 -7.35 -4.03
CA ARG A 125 5.79 -8.77 -4.36
C ARG A 125 4.65 -9.20 -5.30
N ALA A 126 3.42 -8.79 -4.99
CA ALA A 126 2.26 -9.08 -5.82
C ALA A 126 2.41 -8.50 -7.23
N TYR A 127 2.85 -7.24 -7.35
CA TYR A 127 3.08 -6.61 -8.65
C TYR A 127 4.12 -7.37 -9.48
N LEU A 128 5.27 -7.71 -8.91
CA LEU A 128 6.31 -8.43 -9.65
C LEU A 128 5.82 -9.81 -10.10
N PHE A 129 5.07 -10.52 -9.25
CA PHE A 129 4.49 -11.81 -9.60
C PHE A 129 3.59 -11.73 -10.82
N ILE A 130 2.64 -10.79 -10.84
CA ILE A 130 1.68 -10.68 -11.95
C ILE A 130 2.32 -10.19 -13.26
N HIS A 131 3.55 -9.68 -13.20
CA HIS A 131 4.35 -9.26 -14.36
C HIS A 131 5.46 -10.26 -14.71
N ASP A 132 5.43 -11.49 -14.15
CA ASP A 132 6.43 -12.54 -14.39
C ASP A 132 7.88 -12.09 -14.07
N GLN A 133 8.05 -11.23 -13.05
CA GLN A 133 9.35 -10.74 -12.55
C GLN A 133 9.76 -11.47 -11.25
N ASP A 134 11.05 -11.43 -10.89
CA ASP A 134 11.53 -12.08 -9.65
C ASP A 134 10.97 -11.39 -8.40
N TRP A 135 10.03 -12.07 -7.75
CA TRP A 135 9.33 -11.60 -6.55
C TRP A 135 9.85 -12.26 -5.25
N ASN A 136 10.83 -13.17 -5.34
CA ASN A 136 11.31 -13.95 -4.19
C ASN A 136 12.16 -13.11 -3.24
N ASN A 137 12.93 -12.15 -3.77
CA ASN A 137 13.93 -11.37 -3.02
C ASN A 137 13.46 -9.95 -2.69
N ILE A 138 12.16 -9.79 -2.37
CA ILE A 138 11.64 -8.50 -1.89
C ILE A 138 11.84 -8.42 -0.39
N ASP A 139 13.01 -7.91 -0.01
CA ASP A 139 13.43 -7.67 1.36
C ASP A 139 13.68 -6.17 1.64
N ASN A 140 14.21 -5.88 2.83
CA ASN A 140 14.46 -4.52 3.28
C ASN A 140 15.66 -3.84 2.60
N THR A 141 16.39 -4.51 1.70
CA THR A 141 17.60 -3.97 1.04
C THR A 141 17.28 -2.99 -0.10
N ILE A 142 16.06 -3.03 -0.65
CA ILE A 142 15.62 -2.06 -1.67
C ILE A 142 15.68 -0.65 -1.07
N SER A 143 16.50 0.21 -1.68
CA SER A 143 16.68 1.59 -1.22
C SER A 143 15.39 2.41 -1.28
N ASP A 144 15.30 3.46 -0.46
CA ASP A 144 14.16 4.38 -0.51
C ASP A 144 13.99 5.07 -1.87
N LYS A 145 15.11 5.39 -2.55
CA LYS A 145 15.07 5.94 -3.90
C LYS A 145 14.43 4.95 -4.88
N ALA A 146 14.86 3.70 -4.86
CA ALA A 146 14.32 2.65 -5.74
C ALA A 146 12.83 2.36 -5.45
N LYS A 147 12.42 2.37 -4.18
CA LYS A 147 11.00 2.22 -3.80
C LYS A 147 10.13 3.34 -4.36
N GLN A 148 10.57 4.59 -4.25
CA GLN A 148 9.84 5.74 -4.80
C GLN A 148 9.80 5.68 -6.32
N GLN A 149 10.93 5.38 -6.96
CA GLN A 149 11.02 5.24 -8.41
C GLN A 149 10.04 4.17 -8.91
N PHE A 150 10.10 2.97 -8.33
CA PHE A 150 9.17 1.89 -8.64
C PHE A 150 7.71 2.32 -8.49
N TYR A 151 7.37 2.97 -7.38
CA TYR A 151 6.00 3.39 -7.11
C TYR A 151 5.47 4.38 -8.15
N PHE A 152 6.22 5.45 -8.43
CA PHE A 152 5.75 6.53 -9.31
C PHE A 152 5.89 6.22 -10.80
N GLU A 153 6.88 5.42 -11.20
CA GLU A 153 7.18 5.15 -12.62
C GLU A 153 6.55 3.84 -13.12
N ASN A 154 6.25 2.89 -12.24
CA ASN A 154 5.74 1.57 -12.63
C ASN A 154 4.37 1.28 -12.01
N TYR A 155 4.30 1.21 -10.68
CA TYR A 155 3.09 0.74 -9.99
C TYR A 155 1.91 1.69 -10.17
N LEU A 156 2.08 2.99 -9.89
CA LEU A 156 0.99 3.96 -10.00
C LEU A 156 0.47 4.12 -11.44
N PRO A 157 1.32 4.25 -12.48
CA PRO A 157 0.86 4.27 -13.87
C PRO A 157 0.13 2.98 -14.28
N PHE A 158 0.63 1.82 -13.86
CA PHE A 158 -0.06 0.54 -14.08
C PHE A 158 -1.45 0.58 -13.48
N ILE A 159 -1.61 0.88 -12.19
CA ILE A 159 -2.93 0.91 -11.54
C ILE A 159 -3.89 1.90 -12.22
N LYS A 160 -3.40 3.07 -12.64
CA LYS A 160 -4.22 4.06 -13.35
C LYS A 160 -4.72 3.56 -14.71
N SER A 161 -3.94 2.72 -15.41
CA SER A 161 -4.34 2.19 -16.72
C SER A 161 -5.43 1.11 -16.64
N GLN A 162 -5.62 0.51 -15.47
CA GLN A 162 -6.53 -0.63 -15.27
C GLN A 162 -7.98 -0.22 -14.98
N ASN A 163 -8.28 1.09 -14.84
CA ASN A 163 -9.62 1.61 -14.55
C ASN A 163 -10.29 0.89 -13.36
N ILE A 164 -9.55 0.68 -12.28
CA ILE A 164 -10.06 -0.01 -11.09
C ILE A 164 -11.03 0.90 -10.33
N ASN A 165 -12.23 0.39 -10.07
CA ASN A 165 -13.30 1.13 -9.38
C ASN A 165 -12.99 1.42 -7.90
N SER A 166 -12.24 0.54 -7.24
CA SER A 166 -11.92 0.64 -5.81
C SER A 166 -10.44 0.41 -5.55
N ILE A 167 -9.71 1.50 -5.32
CA ILE A 167 -8.30 1.45 -4.89
C ILE A 167 -8.14 0.66 -3.60
N LYS A 168 -9.09 0.76 -2.66
CA LYS A 168 -9.03 -0.02 -1.42
C LYS A 168 -9.11 -1.52 -1.68
N GLN A 169 -10.02 -1.95 -2.54
CA GLN A 169 -10.17 -3.38 -2.86
C GLN A 169 -8.92 -3.94 -3.56
N LEU A 170 -8.31 -3.13 -4.43
CA LEU A 170 -7.01 -3.44 -5.03
C LEU A 170 -5.92 -3.60 -3.97
N ASP A 171 -5.79 -2.64 -3.06
CA ASP A 171 -4.80 -2.68 -1.98
C ASP A 171 -4.96 -3.94 -1.11
N GLU A 172 -6.21 -4.31 -0.79
CA GLU A 172 -6.55 -5.53 -0.05
C GLU A 172 -6.12 -6.79 -0.80
N ALA A 173 -6.43 -6.87 -2.09
CA ALA A 173 -6.09 -8.01 -2.93
C ALA A 173 -4.59 -8.20 -3.08
N PHE A 174 -3.87 -7.12 -3.42
CA PHE A 174 -2.41 -7.15 -3.58
C PHE A 174 -1.72 -7.48 -2.25
N PHE A 175 -2.23 -6.97 -1.13
CA PHE A 175 -1.69 -7.29 0.18
C PHE A 175 -1.88 -8.76 0.52
N ALA A 176 -3.11 -9.28 0.43
CA ALA A 176 -3.42 -10.67 0.75
C ALA A 176 -2.62 -11.65 -0.14
N PHE A 177 -2.57 -11.38 -1.44
CA PHE A 177 -1.78 -12.20 -2.37
C PHE A 177 -0.28 -12.12 -2.10
N GLY A 178 0.25 -10.92 -1.89
CA GLY A 178 1.65 -10.71 -1.57
C GLY A 178 2.08 -11.32 -0.22
N GLN A 179 1.15 -11.49 0.72
CA GLN A 179 1.37 -12.28 1.93
C GLN A 179 1.39 -13.78 1.61
N PHE A 180 0.43 -14.27 0.83
CA PHE A 180 0.34 -15.66 0.41
C PHE A 180 1.61 -16.14 -0.31
N LEU A 181 2.14 -15.35 -1.26
CA LEU A 181 3.37 -15.65 -1.97
C LEU A 181 4.59 -15.85 -1.04
N LYS A 182 4.61 -15.19 0.12
CA LYS A 182 5.68 -15.34 1.11
C LYS A 182 5.58 -16.64 1.92
N THR A 183 4.45 -17.34 1.89
CA THR A 183 4.26 -18.55 2.69
C THR A 183 5.06 -19.73 2.13
N ARG A 184 5.63 -20.56 3.01
CA ARG A 184 6.46 -21.73 2.62
C ARG A 184 5.72 -22.75 1.74
N ASN A 185 4.39 -22.80 1.83
CA ASN A 185 3.55 -23.72 1.07
C ASN A 185 3.48 -23.38 -0.43
N TYR A 186 3.87 -22.18 -0.85
CA TYR A 186 3.82 -21.77 -2.26
C TYR A 186 4.91 -22.44 -3.10
N GLN A 187 6.11 -22.63 -2.55
CA GLN A 187 7.26 -23.20 -3.27
C GLN A 187 7.04 -24.65 -3.73
N SER A 188 6.06 -25.35 -3.15
CA SER A 188 5.70 -26.74 -3.50
C SER A 188 4.51 -26.87 -4.45
N ILE A 189 3.75 -25.80 -4.71
CA ILE A 189 2.49 -25.87 -5.50
C ILE A 189 2.70 -25.57 -6.99
N PHE A 190 3.78 -24.85 -7.35
CA PHE A 190 4.07 -24.44 -8.73
C PHE A 190 5.37 -25.04 -9.29
N LYS A 191 5.78 -26.21 -8.79
CA LYS A 191 6.82 -27.04 -9.43
C LYS A 191 6.17 -28.08 -10.33
#